data_AF-A0A972QMF7-F1
#
_entry.id   AF-A0A972QMF7-F1
#
_cell.length_a   1.000
_cell.length_b   1.000
_cell.length_c   1.000
_cell.angle_alpha   90.00
_cell.angle_beta   90.00
_cell.angle_gamma   90.00
#
_symmetry.space_group_name_H-M   'P 1'
#
loop_
_entity.id
_entity.type
_entity.pdbx_description
1 polymer ?
#
loop_
_entity_poly.entity_id
_entity_poly.type
_entity_poly.pdbx_seq_one_letter_code
_entity_poly.pdbx_strand_id
1 'polypeptide(L)'
;MDRMTGHAHRVITFLDRAQVDFLDQLGKDALFTTGSKLSRTKIIQAMVDALMKANISGKGVSSDKELEKKIVSMLDSTHAA
;
A
#
# COMPACT_ATOMS: atom_id res chain seq x y z
N MET A 1 4.92 15.16 24.87
CA MET A 1 5.06 14.38 23.62
C MET A 1 3.69 14.34 22.97
N ASP A 2 3.34 15.42 22.28
CA ASP A 2 2.05 15.60 21.63
C ASP A 2 2.05 14.79 20.32
N ARG A 3 1.27 13.71 20.27
CA ARG A 3 1.05 12.97 19.02
C ARG A 3 -0.05 13.73 18.27
N MET A 4 0.34 14.43 17.19
CA MET A 4 -0.54 14.93 16.14
C MET A 4 -1.65 13.91 15.87
N THR A 5 -2.84 14.17 16.39
CA THR A 5 -4.03 13.34 16.20
C THR A 5 -4.64 13.75 14.87
N GLY A 6 -4.01 13.32 13.77
CA GLY A 6 -4.61 13.41 12.45
C GLY A 6 -5.87 12.54 12.45
N HIS A 7 -7.04 13.15 12.27
CA HIS A 7 -8.28 12.41 12.12
C HIS A 7 -8.17 11.49 10.90
N ALA A 8 -8.49 10.20 11.07
CA ALA A 8 -8.49 9.26 9.96
C ALA A 8 -9.57 9.67 8.94
N HIS A 9 -9.15 9.99 7.71
CA HIS A 9 -10.07 10.26 6.62
C HIS A 9 -10.45 8.96 5.91
N ARG A 10 -11.75 8.74 5.73
CA ARG A 10 -12.24 7.59 4.96
C ARG A 10 -12.06 7.85 3.47
N VAL A 11 -11.30 7.00 2.81
CA VAL A 11 -11.16 6.99 1.36
C VAL A 11 -11.99 5.83 0.79
N ILE A 12 -12.74 6.09 -0.27
CA ILE A 12 -13.48 5.07 -1.02
C ILE A 12 -12.79 4.96 -2.38
N THR A 13 -12.48 3.74 -2.79
CA THR A 13 -11.89 3.43 -4.09
C THR A 13 -12.61 2.26 -4.72
N PHE A 14 -12.47 2.13 -6.03
CA PHE A 14 -12.98 1.00 -6.81
C PHE A 14 -11.83 0.06 -7.09
N LEU A 15 -11.99 -1.19 -6.65
CA LEU A 15 -11.07 -2.28 -6.96
C LEU A 15 -11.84 -3.34 -7.74
N ASP A 16 -11.19 -3.89 -8.77
CA ASP A 16 -11.73 -5.05 -9.46
C ASP A 16 -11.59 -6.32 -8.61
N ARG A 17 -12.15 -7.43 -9.12
CA ARG A 17 -12.11 -8.71 -8.42
C ARG A 17 -10.69 -9.22 -8.18
N ALA A 18 -9.79 -9.07 -9.16
CA ALA A 18 -8.42 -9.57 -9.03
C ALA A 18 -7.65 -8.78 -7.96
N GLN A 19 -7.85 -7.47 -7.89
CA GLN A 19 -7.27 -6.61 -6.85
C GLN A 19 -7.81 -6.95 -5.46
N VAL A 20 -9.11 -7.22 -5.33
CA VAL A 20 -9.71 -7.64 -4.05
C VAL A 20 -9.19 -9.02 -3.61
N ASP A 21 -9.12 -9.96 -4.55
CA ASP A 21 -8.63 -11.32 -4.28
C ASP A 21 -7.16 -11.30 -3.85
N PHE A 22 -6.34 -10.42 -4.44
CA PHE A 22 -4.96 -10.20 -4.01
C PHE A 22 -4.87 -9.71 -2.55
N LEU A 23 -5.68 -8.72 -2.16
CA LEU A 23 -5.71 -8.22 -0.78
C LEU A 23 -6.19 -9.31 0.21
N ASP A 24 -7.16 -10.12 -0.18
CA ASP A 24 -7.63 -11.23 0.63
C ASP A 24 -6.57 -12.31 0.79
N GLN A 25 -5.82 -12.61 -0.28
CA GLN A 25 -4.75 -13.59 -0.21
C GLN A 25 -3.65 -13.14 0.75
N LEU A 26 -3.20 -11.89 0.69
CA LEU A 26 -2.25 -11.32 1.65
C LEU A 26 -2.74 -11.43 3.10
N GLY A 27 -4.03 -11.15 3.32
CA GLY A 27 -4.64 -11.27 4.65
C GLY A 27 -4.72 -12.71 5.15
N LYS A 28 -5.03 -13.66 4.25
CA LYS A 28 -5.05 -15.10 4.55
C LYS A 28 -3.64 -15.61 4.84
N ASP A 29 -2.65 -15.25 4.03
CA ASP A 29 -1.26 -15.68 4.22
C ASP A 29 -0.74 -15.22 5.57
N ALA A 30 -0.98 -13.95 5.94
CA ALA A 30 -0.65 -13.45 7.28
C ALA A 30 -1.35 -14.22 8.40
N LEU A 31 -2.64 -14.55 8.21
CA LEU A 31 -3.42 -15.32 9.19
C LEU A 31 -2.90 -16.75 9.36
N PHE A 32 -2.59 -17.45 8.26
CA PHE A 32 -2.11 -18.83 8.30
C PHE A 32 -0.67 -18.95 8.80
N THR A 33 0.16 -17.93 8.57
CA THR A 33 1.58 -17.96 8.97
C THR A 33 1.80 -17.43 10.39
N THR A 34 1.06 -16.41 10.83
CA THR A 34 1.29 -15.72 12.11
C THR A 34 0.10 -15.76 13.06
N GLY A 35 -1.04 -16.30 12.63
CA GLY A 35 -2.29 -16.25 13.39
C GLY A 35 -2.97 -14.87 13.40
N SER A 36 -2.36 -13.84 12.79
CA SER A 36 -2.89 -12.48 12.79
C SER A 36 -3.63 -12.15 11.51
N LYS A 37 -4.92 -11.81 11.64
CA LYS A 37 -5.75 -11.37 10.50
C LYS A 37 -5.44 -9.92 10.13
N LEU A 38 -4.86 -9.71 8.95
CA LEU A 38 -4.78 -8.39 8.34
C LEU A 38 -6.03 -8.11 7.53
N SER A 39 -6.75 -7.03 7.86
CA SER A 39 -7.88 -6.58 7.06
C SER A 39 -7.39 -5.88 5.79
N ARG A 40 -8.21 -5.88 4.73
CA ARG A 40 -7.94 -5.14 3.49
C ARG A 40 -7.54 -3.69 3.76
N THR A 41 -8.24 -3.02 4.68
CA THR A 41 -7.94 -1.64 5.07
C THR A 41 -6.56 -1.49 5.72
N LYS A 42 -6.17 -2.41 6.61
CA LYS A 42 -4.83 -2.39 7.22
C LYS A 42 -3.73 -2.64 6.19
N ILE A 43 -3.97 -3.51 5.23
CA ILE A 43 -3.01 -3.78 4.14
C ILE A 43 -2.83 -2.52 3.29
N ILE A 44 -3.92 -1.88 2.89
CA ILE A 44 -3.86 -0.61 2.12
C ILE A 44 -3.17 0.49 2.93
N GLN A 45 -3.48 0.63 4.22
CA GLN A 45 -2.79 1.59 5.11
C GLN A 45 -1.28 1.32 5.16
N ALA A 46 -0.88 0.06 5.35
CA ALA A 46 0.53 -0.32 5.38
C ALA A 46 1.24 -0.05 4.04
N MET A 47 0.56 -0.26 2.92
CA MET A 47 1.08 0.11 1.59
C MET A 47 1.30 1.62 1.49
N VAL A 48 0.32 2.45 1.87
CA VAL A 48 0.45 3.91 1.85
C VAL A 48 1.59 4.37 2.76
N ASP A 49 1.69 3.82 3.97
CA ASP A 49 2.78 4.13 4.91
C ASP A 49 4.15 3.76 4.33
N ALA A 50 4.26 2.63 3.63
CA ALA A 50 5.49 2.21 2.96
C ALA A 50 5.87 3.18 1.83
N LEU A 51 4.91 3.60 0.99
CA LEU A 51 5.16 4.56 -0.10
C LEU A 51 5.58 5.94 0.45
N MET A 52 4.99 6.39 1.57
CA MET A 52 5.39 7.62 2.26
C MET A 52 6.82 7.52 2.80
N LYS A 53 7.18 6.40 3.45
CA LYS A 53 8.55 6.17 3.95
C LYS A 53 9.58 6.10 2.83
N ALA A 54 9.19 5.55 1.69
CA ALA A 54 10.02 5.51 0.48
C ALA A 54 10.12 6.87 -0.24
N ASN A 55 9.49 7.92 0.32
CA ASN A 55 9.52 9.30 -0.19
C ASN A 55 9.07 9.42 -1.65
N ILE A 56 8.09 8.60 -2.04
CA ILE A 56 7.52 8.61 -3.39
C ILE A 56 6.74 9.92 -3.58
N SER A 57 7.08 10.63 -4.64
CA SER A 57 6.45 11.90 -5.00
C SER A 57 5.70 11.78 -6.33
N GLY A 58 4.53 12.41 -6.42
CA GLY A 58 3.79 12.61 -7.67
C GLY A 58 4.40 13.65 -8.61
N LYS A 59 5.56 14.25 -8.28
CA LYS A 59 6.27 15.15 -9.20
C LYS A 59 6.63 14.41 -10.49
N GLY A 60 6.21 14.99 -11.62
CA GLY A 60 6.43 14.44 -12.96
C GLY A 60 5.57 13.22 -13.29
N VAL A 61 4.51 12.94 -12.52
CA VAL A 61 3.56 11.87 -12.78
C VAL A 61 2.29 12.49 -13.35
N SER A 62 1.92 12.13 -14.58
CA SER A 62 0.74 12.63 -15.27
C SER A 62 -0.40 11.61 -15.38
N SER A 63 -0.15 10.36 -15.03
CA SER A 63 -1.17 9.31 -15.00
C SER A 63 -0.97 8.32 -13.85
N ASP A 64 -2.04 7.61 -13.51
CA ASP A 64 -2.05 6.46 -12.60
C ASP A 64 -1.05 5.37 -13.05
N LYS A 65 -0.97 5.09 -14.35
CA LYS A 65 -0.02 4.12 -14.92
C LYS A 65 1.43 4.54 -14.75
N GLU A 66 1.74 5.83 -14.86
CA GLU A 66 3.09 6.34 -14.60
C GLU A 66 3.44 6.25 -13.11
N LEU A 67 2.46 6.49 -12.23
CA LEU A 67 2.66 6.30 -10.80
C LEU A 67 2.99 4.84 -10.49
N GLU A 68 2.21 3.91 -11.03
CA GLU A 68 2.41 2.47 -10.86
C GLU A 68 3.82 2.06 -11.32
N LYS A 69 4.22 2.45 -12.54
CA LYS A 69 5.57 2.16 -13.06
C LYS A 69 6.66 2.71 -12.15
N LYS A 70 6.50 3.94 -11.64
CA LYS A 70 7.46 4.56 -10.73
C LYS A 70 7.57 3.77 -9.42
N ILE A 71 6.44 3.36 -8.85
CA ILE A 71 6.41 2.52 -7.64
C ILE A 71 7.16 1.21 -7.89
N VAL A 72 6.84 0.50 -8.97
CA VAL A 72 7.49 -0.78 -9.33
C VAL A 72 9.00 -0.60 -9.51
N SER A 73 9.44 0.41 -10.27
CA SER A 73 10.87 0.66 -10.51
C SER A 73 11.66 0.91 -9.22
N MET A 74 11.03 1.51 -8.21
CA MET A 74 11.68 1.76 -6.92
C MET A 74 11.83 0.46 -6.12
N LEU A 75 10.83 -0.43 -6.17
CA LEU A 75 10.90 -1.73 -5.49
C LEU A 75 11.97 -2.62 -6.11
N ASP A 76 12.11 -2.62 -7.44
CA ASP A 76 13.16 -3.36 -8.15
C ASP A 76 14.55 -2.84 -7.79
N SER A 77 14.71 -1.51 -7.74
CA SER A 77 15.99 -0.88 -7.39
C SER A 77 16.42 -1.15 -5.94
N THR A 78 15.47 -1.47 -5.05
CA THR A 78 15.73 -1.78 -3.64
C THR A 78 16.27 -3.21 -3.44
N HIS A 79 16.11 -4.11 -4.42
CA HIS A 79 16.63 -5.48 -4.37
C HIS A 79 18.01 -5.63 -5.02
N ALA A 80 18.54 -4.56 -5.63
CA ALA A 80 19.82 -4.54 -6.34
C ALA A 80 20.99 -3.93 -5.54
N ALA A 81 20.79 -3.67 -4.24
CA ALA A 81 21.76 -3.05 -3.33
C ALA A 81 22.08 -3.94 -2.12
#